data_AF-I3XRK6-F1
#
_entry.id   AF-I3XRK6-F1
#
_cell.length_a   1.000
_cell.length_b   1.000
_cell.length_c   1.000
_cell.angle_alpha   90.00
_cell.angle_beta   90.00
_cell.angle_gamma   90.00
#
_symmetry.space_group_name_H-M   'P 1'
#
loop_
_entity.id
_entity.type
_entity.pdbx_description
1 polymer ?
#
loop_
_entity_poly.entity_id
_entity_poly.type
_entity_poly.pdbx_seq_one_letter_code
_entity_poly.pdbx_strand_id
1 'polypeptide(L)'
;MVYIIDVRVAWIDKSKALPKKISEKLDEALNALKNRYSGYECRKIAVIIPHPNSTQLVGKLRRELKLMGIEVLGLHELIKEIVNYIDDWRKRQIEEGFAKVGHPQRYQRTSTYLS
;
A
#
# COMPACT_ATOMS: atom_id res chain seq x y z
N MET A 1 13.78 7.04 -1.28
CA MET A 1 12.41 7.30 -0.82
C MET A 1 11.94 6.11 0.00
N VAL A 2 11.31 6.34 1.16
CA VAL A 2 10.80 5.32 2.07
C VAL A 2 9.29 5.47 2.18
N TYR A 3 8.57 4.35 2.15
CA TYR A 3 7.11 4.33 2.28
C TYR A 3 6.73 3.88 3.69
N ILE A 4 5.92 4.68 4.37
CA ILE A 4 5.35 4.37 5.67
C ILE A 4 3.89 4.03 5.44
N ILE A 5 3.53 2.76 5.69
CA ILE A 5 2.25 2.19 5.27
C ILE A 5 1.47 1.78 6.53
N ASP A 6 0.25 2.32 6.71
CA ASP A 6 -0.73 1.83 7.68
C ASP A 6 -1.86 1.11 6.92
N VAL A 7 -2.11 -0.15 7.25
CA VAL A 7 -3.15 -0.97 6.60
C VAL A 7 -4.33 -1.10 7.55
N ARG A 8 -5.53 -0.73 7.07
CA ARG A 8 -6.76 -0.74 7.88
C ARG A 8 -7.94 -1.32 7.10
N VAL A 9 -8.78 -2.08 7.81
CA VAL A 9 -10.11 -2.46 7.31
C VAL A 9 -11.09 -1.36 7.69
N ALA A 10 -11.81 -0.82 6.71
CA ALA A 10 -12.83 0.20 6.93
C ALA A 10 -14.19 -0.46 7.15
N TRP A 11 -14.65 -0.45 8.41
CA TRP A 11 -16.02 -0.80 8.82
C TRP A 11 -16.86 0.46 9.04
N ILE A 12 -18.16 0.38 8.74
CA ILE A 12 -19.14 1.49 8.77
C ILE A 12 -19.14 2.22 10.12
N ASP A 13 -19.06 1.49 11.23
CA ASP A 13 -19.34 2.02 12.58
C ASP A 13 -18.19 2.79 13.25
N LYS A 14 -16.99 2.87 12.65
CA LYS A 14 -15.83 3.57 13.26
C LYS A 14 -15.30 4.76 12.45
N SER A 15 -16.09 5.24 11.50
CA SER A 15 -15.61 6.13 10.42
C SER A 15 -15.07 7.49 10.85
N LYS A 16 -15.69 8.19 11.82
CA LYS A 16 -15.31 9.58 12.14
C LYS A 16 -13.92 9.72 12.78
N ALA A 17 -13.48 8.73 13.58
CA ALA A 17 -12.20 8.79 14.26
C ALA A 17 -11.06 8.13 13.46
N LEU A 18 -11.38 7.41 12.38
CA LEU A 18 -10.43 6.61 11.64
C LEU A 18 -9.35 7.45 10.92
N PRO A 19 -9.66 8.56 10.23
CA PRO A 19 -8.64 9.38 9.57
C PRO A 19 -7.61 9.94 10.55
N LYS A 20 -8.08 10.46 11.70
CA LYS A 20 -7.22 11.00 12.76
C LYS A 20 -6.28 9.92 13.30
N LYS A 21 -6.81 8.74 13.62
CA LYS A 21 -6.00 7.60 14.09
C LYS A 21 -4.96 7.13 13.09
N ILE A 22 -5.28 7.16 11.80
CA ILE A 22 -4.33 6.81 10.73
C ILE A 22 -3.22 7.87 10.66
N SER A 23 -3.57 9.15 10.67
CA SER A 23 -2.59 10.24 10.65
C SER A 23 -1.64 10.18 11.84
N GLU A 24 -2.17 10.10 13.06
CA GLU A 24 -1.38 10.03 14.29
C GLU A 24 -0.38 8.88 14.25
N LYS A 25 -0.82 7.69 13.84
CA LYS A 25 0.05 6.52 13.76
C LYS A 25 1.12 6.63 12.69
N LEU A 26 0.80 7.22 11.54
CA LEU A 26 1.77 7.48 10.47
C LEU A 26 2.78 8.56 10.87
N ASP A 27 2.36 9.57 11.63
CA ASP A 27 3.22 10.62 12.17
C ASP A 27 4.16 10.08 13.26
N GLU A 28 3.66 9.23 14.16
CA GLU A 28 4.48 8.50 15.13
C GLU A 28 5.56 7.66 14.44
N ALA A 29 5.16 6.87 13.43
CA ALA A 29 6.09 6.06 12.66
C ALA A 29 7.13 6.90 11.91
N LEU A 30 6.71 8.04 11.34
CA LEU A 30 7.61 8.99 10.67
C LEU A 30 8.62 9.59 11.64
N ASN A 31 8.17 9.99 12.83
CA ASN A 31 9.05 10.56 13.86
C ASN A 31 10.06 9.51 14.36
N ALA A 32 9.61 8.29 14.61
CA ALA A 32 10.51 7.18 14.98
C ALA A 32 11.57 6.92 13.90
N LEU A 33 11.17 6.97 12.61
CA LEU A 33 12.08 6.74 11.50
C LEU A 33 13.09 7.89 11.34
N LYS A 34 12.63 9.15 11.41
CA LYS A 34 13.50 10.35 11.36
C LYS A 34 14.50 10.41 12.50
N ASN A 35 14.11 10.00 13.70
CA ASN A 35 14.99 9.97 14.86
C ASN A 35 16.13 8.95 14.70
N ARG A 36 15.89 7.87 13.95
CA ARG A 36 16.86 6.79 13.75
C ARG A 36 17.66 6.92 12.45
N TYR A 37 17.09 7.55 11.44
CA TYR A 37 17.64 7.64 10.10
C TYR A 37 17.39 9.04 9.51
N SER A 38 18.45 9.73 9.09
CA SER A 38 18.36 11.01 8.38
C SER A 38 18.53 10.84 6.87
N GLY A 39 18.04 11.80 6.08
CA GLY A 39 18.26 11.86 4.62
C GLY A 39 17.26 11.11 3.74
N TYR A 40 16.26 10.43 4.31
CA TYR A 40 15.22 9.75 3.53
C TYR A 40 13.98 10.62 3.33
N GLU A 41 13.61 10.84 2.06
CA GLU A 41 12.25 11.32 1.74
C GLU A 41 11.23 10.23 2.07
N CYS A 42 10.23 10.57 2.87
CA CYS A 42 9.22 9.64 3.36
C CYS A 42 7.84 9.97 2.78
N ARG A 43 7.12 8.95 2.32
CA ARG A 43 5.72 9.04 1.91
C ARG A 43 4.80 8.29 2.87
N LYS A 44 3.70 8.93 3.27
CA LYS A 44 2.67 8.36 4.14
C LYS A 44 1.55 7.75 3.28
N ILE A 45 1.35 6.45 3.40
CA ILE A 45 0.31 5.70 2.68
C ILE A 45 -0.64 5.04 3.68
N ALA A 46 -1.93 5.20 3.46
CA ALA A 46 -2.99 4.46 4.13
C ALA A 46 -3.61 3.46 3.15
N VAL A 47 -3.54 2.17 3.47
CA VAL A 47 -4.15 1.12 2.66
C VAL A 47 -5.49 0.77 3.27
N ILE A 48 -6.56 1.00 2.52
CA ILE A 48 -7.93 0.81 3.01
C ILE A 48 -8.55 -0.40 2.34
N ILE A 49 -8.97 -1.36 3.18
CA ILE A 49 -9.72 -2.54 2.75
C ILE A 49 -11.20 -2.25 3.02
N PRO A 50 -12.01 -1.92 1.99
CA PRO A 50 -13.44 -1.71 2.18
C PRO A 50 -14.13 -3.01 2.59
N HIS A 51 -14.99 -2.95 3.61
CA HIS A 51 -16.03 -3.95 3.74
C HIS A 51 -17.04 -3.80 2.57
N PRO A 52 -17.63 -4.88 2.04
CA PRO A 52 -18.51 -4.84 0.86
C PRO A 52 -19.62 -3.78 0.90
N ASN A 53 -20.16 -3.50 2.09
CA ASN A 53 -21.24 -2.53 2.30
C ASN A 53 -20.74 -1.10 2.63
N SER A 54 -19.45 -0.81 2.53
CA SER A 54 -18.81 0.44 3.02
C SER A 54 -18.19 1.31 1.94
N THR A 55 -18.55 1.11 0.66
CA THR A 55 -17.90 1.78 -0.48
C THR A 55 -18.00 3.31 -0.43
N GLN A 56 -19.17 3.85 -0.03
CA GLN A 56 -19.35 5.30 0.14
C GLN A 56 -18.48 5.87 1.27
N LEU A 57 -18.23 5.08 2.32
CA LEU A 57 -17.37 5.46 3.44
C LEU A 57 -15.93 5.68 2.99
N VAL A 58 -15.43 4.80 2.11
CA VAL A 58 -14.06 4.89 1.59
C VAL A 58 -13.86 6.16 0.76
N GLY A 59 -14.87 6.59 -0.01
CA GLY A 59 -14.80 7.85 -0.75
C GLY A 59 -14.69 9.08 0.16
N LYS A 60 -15.34 9.06 1.34
CA LYS A 60 -15.17 10.12 2.35
C LYS A 60 -13.81 10.05 3.02
N LEU A 61 -13.40 8.86 3.46
CA LEU A 61 -12.12 8.64 4.13
C LEU A 61 -10.92 9.02 3.24
N ARG A 62 -10.98 8.67 1.95
CA ARG A 62 -9.95 9.03 0.96
C ARG A 62 -9.79 10.54 0.82
N ARG A 63 -10.91 11.30 0.84
CA ARG A 63 -10.87 12.77 0.81
C ARG A 63 -10.25 13.35 2.06
N GLU A 64 -10.67 12.88 3.24
CA GLU A 64 -10.17 13.38 4.52
C GLU A 64 -8.66 13.10 4.71
N LEU A 65 -8.21 11.89 4.40
CA LEU A 65 -6.79 11.53 4.48
C LEU A 65 -5.93 12.29 3.46
N LYS A 66 -6.45 12.53 2.25
CA LYS A 66 -5.73 13.32 1.24
C LYS A 66 -5.50 14.77 1.69
N LEU A 67 -6.46 15.37 2.39
CA LEU A 67 -6.29 16.70 3.00
C LEU A 67 -5.20 16.73 4.08
N MET A 68 -4.92 15.58 4.71
CA MET A 68 -3.84 15.41 5.69
C MET A 68 -2.48 15.05 5.04
N GLY A 69 -2.39 15.08 3.70
CA GLY A 69 -1.19 14.70 2.96
C GLY A 69 -0.89 13.19 2.99
N ILE A 70 -1.91 12.37 3.23
CA ILE A 70 -1.79 10.90 3.26
C ILE A 70 -2.38 10.35 1.96
N GLU A 71 -1.56 9.60 1.24
CA GLU A 71 -1.99 8.88 0.05
C GLU A 71 -2.84 7.67 0.46
N VAL A 72 -3.92 7.41 -0.26
CA VAL A 72 -4.84 6.32 0.08
C VAL A 72 -4.91 5.33 -1.07
N LEU A 73 -4.52 4.09 -0.82
CA LEU A 73 -4.55 3.01 -1.80
C LEU A 73 -5.56 1.94 -1.37
N GLY A 74 -6.21 1.32 -2.35
CA GLY A 74 -6.88 0.04 -2.16
C GLY A 74 -5.86 -1.09 -2.08
N LEU A 75 -6.25 -2.22 -1.47
CA LEU A 75 -5.38 -3.41 -1.39
C LEU A 75 -4.92 -3.89 -2.77
N HIS A 76 -5.81 -3.87 -3.76
CA HIS A 76 -5.48 -4.27 -5.13
C HIS A 76 -4.47 -3.32 -5.78
N GLU A 77 -4.59 -2.01 -5.54
CA GLU A 77 -3.65 -0.99 -6.04
C GLU A 77 -2.26 -1.22 -5.44
N LEU A 78 -2.18 -1.43 -4.11
CA LEU A 78 -0.91 -1.72 -3.43
C LEU A 78 -0.24 -2.99 -3.96
N ILE A 79 -0.99 -4.08 -4.11
CA ILE A 79 -0.43 -5.33 -4.65
C ILE A 79 0.12 -5.11 -6.05
N LYS A 80 -0.60 -4.36 -6.89
CA LYS A 80 -0.15 -4.03 -8.25
C LYS A 80 1.15 -3.22 -8.24
N GLU A 81 1.29 -2.24 -7.34
CA GLU A 81 2.53 -1.47 -7.19
C GLU A 81 3.71 -2.35 -6.74
N ILE A 82 3.49 -3.25 -5.78
CA ILE A 82 4.51 -4.19 -5.31
C ILE A 82 4.96 -5.11 -6.45
N VAL A 83 4.01 -5.67 -7.21
CA VAL A 83 4.30 -6.55 -8.35
C VAL A 83 5.11 -5.79 -9.40
N ASN A 84 4.68 -4.59 -9.78
CA ASN A 84 5.39 -3.76 -10.75
C ASN A 84 6.82 -3.43 -10.28
N TYR A 85 7.00 -3.09 -9.00
CA TYR A 85 8.32 -2.84 -8.43
C TYR A 85 9.23 -4.07 -8.53
N ILE A 86 8.71 -5.26 -8.21
CA ILE A 86 9.46 -6.53 -8.32
C ILE A 86 9.82 -6.81 -9.78
N ASP A 87 8.90 -6.61 -10.71
CA ASP A 87 9.14 -6.81 -12.14
C ASP A 87 10.22 -5.87 -12.68
N ASP A 88 10.17 -4.58 -12.31
CA ASP A 88 11.16 -3.59 -12.73
C ASP A 88 12.52 -3.79 -12.07
N TRP A 89 12.54 -4.24 -10.81
CA TRP A 89 13.77 -4.68 -10.17
C TRP A 89 14.36 -5.90 -10.89
N ARG A 90 13.54 -6.88 -11.26
CA ARG A 90 14.00 -8.08 -11.98
C ARG A 90 14.55 -7.76 -13.37
N LYS A 91 13.92 -6.84 -14.11
CA LYS A 91 14.46 -6.36 -15.40
C LYS A 91 15.85 -5.76 -15.24
N ARG A 92 16.04 -4.88 -14.24
CA ARG A 92 17.35 -4.29 -13.95
C ARG A 92 18.40 -5.33 -13.61
N GLN A 93 18.05 -6.35 -12.82
CA GLN A 93 18.98 -7.45 -12.51
C GLN A 93 19.40 -8.24 -13.75
N ILE A 94 18.53 -8.38 -14.75
CA ILE A 94 18.88 -9.01 -16.02
C ILE A 94 19.80 -8.11 -16.85
N GLU A 95 19.47 -6.83 -16.96
CA GLU A 95 20.27 -5.83 -17.70
C GLU A 95 21.69 -5.69 -17.12
N GLU A 96 21.82 -5.75 -15.79
CA GLU A 96 23.09 -5.69 -15.08
C GLU A 96 23.84 -7.04 -15.06
N GLY A 97 23.27 -8.10 -15.63
CA GLY A 97 23.88 -9.42 -15.72
C GLY A 97 23.85 -10.25 -14.42
N PHE A 98 23.20 -9.75 -13.37
CA PHE A 98 23.02 -10.46 -12.10
C PHE A 98 21.96 -11.57 -12.15
N ALA A 99 21.08 -11.55 -13.16
CA ALA A 99 20.06 -12.57 -13.37
C ALA A 99 20.00 -13.02 -14.84
N LYS A 100 19.70 -14.31 -15.05
CA LYS A 100 19.41 -14.84 -16.39
C LYS A 100 17.96 -14.55 -16.76
N VAL A 101 17.70 -14.35 -18.06
CA VAL A 101 16.33 -14.31 -18.61
C VAL A 101 15.69 -15.67 -18.36
N GLY A 102 14.90 -15.79 -17.29
CA GLY A 102 14.07 -16.96 -17.07
C GLY A 102 12.85 -16.90 -17.99
N HIS A 103 12.50 -18.02 -18.64
CA HIS A 103 11.20 -18.13 -19.31
C HIS A 103 10.09 -17.80 -18.30
N PRO A 104 9.09 -16.97 -18.66
CA PRO A 104 7.99 -16.67 -17.76
C PRO A 104 7.28 -17.98 -17.42
N GLN A 105 7.35 -18.40 -16.15
CA GLN A 105 6.44 -19.41 -15.64
C GLN A 105 5.04 -18.80 -15.75
N ARG A 106 4.27 -19.27 -16.74
CA ARG A 106 2.83 -19.05 -16.79
C ARG A 106 2.29 -19.38 -15.41
N TYR A 107 1.74 -18.40 -14.72
CA TYR A 107 0.83 -18.65 -13.61
C TYR A 107 -0.34 -19.47 -14.18
N GLN A 108 -0.26 -20.79 -14.07
CA GLN A 108 -1.39 -21.66 -14.33
C GLN A 108 -2.40 -21.36 -13.21
N ARG A 109 -3.53 -20.73 -13.56
CA ARG A 109 -4.70 -20.69 -12.70
C ARG A 109 -5.16 -22.13 -12.48
N THR A 110 -4.74 -22.77 -11.40
CA THR A 110 -5.48 -23.92 -10.85
C THR A 110 -6.71 -23.37 -10.16
N SER A 111 -7.75 -23.10 -10.95
CA SER A 111 -9.11 -22.92 -10.43
C SER A 111 -9.64 -24.30 -10.09
N THR A 112 -9.38 -24.76 -8.86
CA THR A 112 -9.87 -26.05 -8.38
C THR A 112 -10.67 -25.90 -7.08
N TYR A 113 -11.47 -24.84 -6.93
CA TYR A 113 -12.55 -24.84 -5.94
C TYR A 113 -13.70 -24.00 -6.48
N LEU A 114 -14.76 -24.70 -6.89
CA LEU A 114 -16.18 -24.35 -6.90
C LEU A 114 -16.87 -25.29 -7.90
N SER A 115 -17.06 -26.53 -7.44
CA SER A 115 -18.12 -27.43 -7.89
C SER A 115 -19.25 -27.35 -6.87
#